data_AF-A0A8J7AS03-F1
#
_entry.id   AF-A0A8J7AS03-F1
#
_cell.length_a   1.000
_cell.length_b   1.000
_cell.length_c   1.000
_cell.angle_alpha   90.00
_cell.angle_beta   90.00
_cell.angle_gamma   90.00
#
_symmetry.space_group_name_H-M   'P 1'
#
loop_
_entity.id
_entity.type
_entity.pdbx_description
1 polymer ?
#
loop_
_entity_poly.entity_id
_entity_poly.type
_entity_poly.pdbx_seq_one_letter_code
_entity_poly.pdbx_strand_id
1 'polypeptide(L)'
;TTPSASSLEQAEAALLRIFLHAANYRDEICQVLEDRDLQFSYSHHRALWRQMQRLLAEIEDSRVDLVSLLRNHLADTGLATTPLQALLHLSEKTKRDVLRASLVIRAAAACMEKNLCEKRYRHFLALWEKTDCTSAPDQFAEYQRQIYAEKRRIEVLEKDRQVTFEDLATMPWVGEQYDSLDR
;
A
#
# COMPACT_ATOMS: atom_id res chain seq x y z
N THR A 1 16.44 7.87 14.30
CA THR A 1 15.79 6.59 13.98
C THR A 1 15.19 6.68 12.59
N THR A 2 15.79 6.04 11.60
CA THR A 2 15.32 6.03 10.20
C THR A 2 14.70 4.67 9.87
N PRO A 3 13.36 4.53 9.93
CA PRO A 3 12.65 3.34 9.45
C PRO A 3 11.77 3.66 8.22
N SER A 4 12.14 4.64 7.38
CA SER A 4 11.26 5.07 6.27
C SER A 4 11.22 4.09 5.10
N ALA A 5 12.35 3.48 4.73
CA ALA A 5 12.42 2.52 3.63
C ALA A 5 11.76 1.17 4.00
N SER A 6 12.00 0.66 5.21
CA SER A 6 11.43 -0.64 5.61
C SER A 6 9.91 -0.59 5.82
N SER A 7 9.36 0.53 6.30
CA SER A 7 7.92 0.64 6.55
C SER A 7 7.11 0.80 5.27
N LEU A 8 7.61 1.56 4.28
CA LEU A 8 6.90 1.75 3.01
C LEU A 8 6.91 0.45 2.19
N GLU A 9 8.06 -0.20 2.09
CA GLU A 9 8.19 -1.47 1.38
C GLU A 9 7.26 -2.53 1.97
N GLN A 10 7.16 -2.61 3.31
CA GLN A 10 6.23 -3.51 3.99
C GLN A 10 4.76 -3.18 3.71
N ALA A 11 4.40 -1.89 3.68
CA ALA A 11 3.04 -1.46 3.36
C ALA A 11 2.65 -1.86 1.93
N GLU A 12 3.52 -1.59 0.96
CA GLU A 12 3.31 -1.99 -0.43
C GLU A 12 3.20 -3.51 -0.58
N ALA A 13 4.11 -4.26 0.06
CA ALA A 13 4.09 -5.72 0.08
C ALA A 13 2.80 -6.27 0.72
N ALA A 14 2.25 -5.59 1.74
CA ALA A 14 0.99 -5.98 2.37
C ALA A 14 -0.19 -5.83 1.40
N LEU A 15 -0.30 -4.71 0.68
CA LEU A 15 -1.36 -4.53 -0.34
C LEU A 15 -1.25 -5.57 -1.45
N LEU A 16 -0.04 -5.80 -1.98
CA LEU A 16 0.18 -6.80 -3.04
C LEU A 16 -0.21 -8.20 -2.57
N ARG A 17 0.12 -8.55 -1.33
CA ARG A 17 -0.25 -9.84 -0.76
C ARG A 17 -1.77 -10.01 -0.63
N ILE A 18 -2.48 -9.01 -0.12
CA ILE A 18 -3.94 -9.08 -0.02
C ILE A 18 -4.55 -9.19 -1.41
N PHE A 19 -4.05 -8.41 -2.38
CA PHE A 19 -4.51 -8.48 -3.76
C PHE A 19 -4.33 -9.87 -4.39
N LEU A 20 -3.20 -10.54 -4.10
CA LEU A 20 -2.91 -11.90 -4.55
C LEU A 20 -3.88 -12.93 -3.93
N HIS A 21 -3.95 -12.94 -2.60
CA HIS A 21 -4.54 -14.05 -1.83
C HIS A 21 -6.02 -13.85 -1.50
N ALA A 22 -6.56 -12.65 -1.62
CA ALA A 22 -7.95 -12.36 -1.26
C ALA A 22 -8.67 -11.60 -2.37
N ALA A 23 -9.19 -12.35 -3.35
CA ALA A 23 -9.85 -11.81 -4.53
C ALA A 23 -10.98 -10.82 -4.21
N ASN A 24 -11.73 -11.03 -3.11
CA ASN A 24 -12.83 -10.17 -2.69
C ASN A 24 -12.40 -8.74 -2.32
N TYR A 25 -11.11 -8.50 -2.06
CA TYR A 25 -10.57 -7.18 -1.69
C TYR A 25 -9.86 -6.48 -2.86
N ARG A 26 -9.80 -7.09 -4.05
CA ARG A 26 -9.09 -6.50 -5.20
C ARG A 26 -9.67 -5.16 -5.61
N ASP A 27 -11.00 -5.05 -5.66
CA ASP A 27 -11.70 -3.82 -6.02
C ASP A 27 -11.49 -2.72 -4.97
N GLU A 28 -11.53 -3.06 -3.67
CA GLU A 28 -11.24 -2.14 -2.58
C GLU A 28 -9.81 -1.58 -2.70
N ILE A 29 -8.83 -2.44 -3.00
CA ILE A 29 -7.44 -2.01 -3.20
C ILE A 29 -7.33 -1.07 -4.40
N CYS A 30 -7.94 -1.41 -5.54
CA CYS A 30 -7.93 -0.54 -6.72
C CYS A 30 -8.55 0.83 -6.42
N GLN A 31 -9.72 0.86 -5.78
CA GLN A 31 -10.39 2.10 -5.38
C GLN A 31 -9.54 2.94 -4.44
N VAL A 32 -8.96 2.33 -3.39
CA VAL A 32 -8.11 3.04 -2.43
C VAL A 32 -6.85 3.61 -3.09
N LEU A 33 -6.26 2.90 -4.05
CA LEU A 33 -5.12 3.40 -4.81
C LEU A 33 -5.51 4.56 -5.72
N GLU A 34 -6.66 4.51 -6.36
CA GLU A 34 -7.18 5.55 -7.25
C GLU A 34 -7.60 6.81 -6.46
N ASP A 35 -8.47 6.67 -5.47
CA ASP A 35 -9.02 7.77 -4.66
C ASP A 35 -7.95 8.60 -3.96
N ARG A 36 -6.81 7.97 -3.62
CA ARG A 36 -5.69 8.60 -2.91
C ARG A 36 -4.49 8.91 -3.81
N ASP A 37 -4.61 8.69 -5.13
CA ASP A 37 -3.54 8.85 -6.13
C ASP A 37 -2.23 8.16 -5.69
N LEU A 38 -2.35 6.90 -5.27
CA LEU A 38 -1.24 6.11 -4.75
C LEU A 38 -0.63 5.22 -5.83
N GLN A 39 0.70 5.17 -5.83
CA GLN A 39 1.48 4.31 -6.71
C GLN A 39 2.56 3.58 -5.92
N PHE A 40 2.89 2.37 -6.34
CA PHE A 40 4.02 1.62 -5.78
C PHE A 40 5.34 2.35 -6.06
N SER A 41 6.08 2.68 -5.01
CA SER A 41 7.36 3.37 -5.06
C SER A 41 8.50 2.44 -5.43
N TYR A 42 8.39 1.15 -5.11
CA TYR A 42 9.43 0.16 -5.42
C TYR A 42 9.22 -0.43 -6.82
N SER A 43 10.31 -0.51 -7.61
CA SER A 43 10.26 -0.97 -9.00
C SER A 43 9.76 -2.40 -9.14
N HIS A 44 10.16 -3.29 -8.22
CA HIS A 44 9.74 -4.68 -8.22
C HIS A 44 8.25 -4.83 -7.84
N HIS A 45 7.74 -4.00 -6.92
CA HIS A 45 6.31 -3.92 -6.61
C HIS A 45 5.50 -3.39 -7.80
N ARG A 46 5.96 -2.32 -8.47
CA ARG A 46 5.31 -1.83 -9.70
C ARG A 46 5.27 -2.87 -10.80
N ALA A 47 6.37 -3.60 -11.00
CA ALA A 47 6.44 -4.63 -12.01
C ALA A 47 5.44 -5.75 -11.74
N LEU A 48 5.38 -6.24 -10.50
CA LEU A 48 4.41 -7.25 -10.08
C LEU A 48 2.96 -6.75 -10.22
N TRP A 49 2.67 -5.53 -9.77
CA TRP A 49 1.36 -4.91 -9.92
C TRP A 49 0.89 -4.89 -11.37
N ARG A 50 1.73 -4.39 -12.28
CA ARG A 50 1.42 -4.36 -13.72
C ARG A 50 1.23 -5.76 -14.31
N GLN A 51 2.02 -6.73 -13.86
CA GLN A 51 1.87 -8.12 -14.30
C GLN A 51 0.53 -8.71 -13.87
N MET A 52 0.13 -8.52 -12.60
CA MET A 52 -1.18 -8.97 -12.11
C MET A 52 -2.33 -8.30 -12.85
N GLN A 53 -2.25 -6.99 -13.11
CA GLN A 53 -3.26 -6.27 -13.87
C GLN A 53 -3.41 -6.81 -15.30
N ARG A 54 -2.31 -7.15 -15.97
CA ARG A 54 -2.34 -7.77 -17.31
C ARG A 54 -3.02 -9.14 -17.29
N LEU A 55 -2.65 -10.00 -16.34
CA LEU A 55 -3.26 -11.33 -16.19
C LEU A 55 -4.77 -11.23 -15.94
N LEU A 56 -5.21 -10.30 -15.09
CA LEU A 56 -6.64 -10.08 -14.84
C LEU A 56 -7.38 -9.56 -16.09
N ALA A 57 -6.75 -8.71 -16.89
CA ALA A 57 -7.34 -8.21 -18.13
C ALA A 57 -7.49 -9.31 -19.20
N GLU A 58 -6.63 -10.33 -19.18
CA GLU A 58 -6.67 -11.46 -20.13
C GLU A 58 -7.73 -12.51 -19.78
N ILE A 59 -8.07 -12.67 -18.49
CA ILE A 59 -8.86 -13.81 -18.01
C ILE A 59 -10.36 -13.48 -17.87
N GLU A 60 -10.77 -12.21 -17.93
CA GLU A 60 -12.16 -11.73 -17.73
C GLU A 60 -12.84 -12.19 -16.41
N ASP A 61 -12.13 -12.91 -15.53
CA ASP A 61 -12.59 -13.33 -14.20
C ASP A 61 -11.71 -12.71 -13.10
N SER A 62 -12.31 -11.79 -12.34
CA SER A 62 -11.65 -11.11 -11.22
C SER A 62 -11.41 -12.01 -10.01
N ARG A 63 -11.98 -13.23 -9.97
CA ARG A 63 -11.80 -14.22 -8.90
C ARG A 63 -10.74 -15.26 -9.20
N VAL A 64 -10.02 -15.10 -10.30
CA VAL A 64 -8.95 -16.04 -10.64
C VAL A 64 -7.88 -16.13 -9.54
N ASP A 65 -7.38 -17.34 -9.34
CA ASP A 65 -6.26 -17.61 -8.45
C ASP A 65 -4.94 -17.10 -9.08
N LEU A 66 -4.62 -15.85 -8.78
CA LEU A 66 -3.38 -15.21 -9.23
C LEU A 66 -2.13 -15.89 -8.67
N VAL A 67 -2.22 -16.53 -7.50
CA VAL A 67 -1.06 -17.19 -6.89
C VAL A 67 -0.67 -18.39 -7.74
N SER A 68 -1.63 -19.24 -8.12
CA SER A 68 -1.36 -20.38 -9.01
C SER A 68 -0.87 -19.94 -10.38
N LEU A 69 -1.49 -18.91 -10.98
CA LEU A 69 -1.05 -18.38 -12.28
C LEU A 69 0.40 -17.88 -12.25
N LEU A 70 0.75 -17.09 -11.23
CA LEU A 70 2.10 -16.57 -11.10
C LEU A 70 3.10 -17.68 -10.79
N ARG A 71 2.75 -18.67 -9.97
CA ARG A 71 3.60 -19.84 -9.72
C ARG A 71 3.90 -20.61 -11.01
N ASN A 72 2.89 -20.85 -11.84
CA ASN A 72 3.08 -21.52 -13.13
C ASN A 72 4.00 -20.70 -14.04
N HIS A 73 3.74 -19.40 -14.19
CA HIS A 73 4.58 -18.50 -14.98
C HIS A 73 6.04 -18.44 -14.46
N LEU A 74 6.25 -18.50 -13.14
CA LEU A 74 7.59 -18.53 -12.56
C LEU A 74 8.30 -19.87 -12.76
N ALA A 75 7.57 -20.98 -12.77
CA ALA A 75 8.13 -22.29 -13.10
C ALA A 75 8.65 -22.31 -14.55
N ASP A 76 7.92 -21.69 -15.48
CA ASP A 76 8.28 -21.65 -16.89
C ASP A 76 9.47 -20.72 -17.19
N THR A 77 9.63 -19.65 -16.41
CA THR A 77 10.68 -18.63 -16.63
C THR A 77 11.91 -18.79 -15.74
N GLY A 78 11.81 -19.52 -14.62
CA GLY A 78 12.89 -19.68 -13.64
C GLY A 78 13.25 -18.40 -12.85
N LEU A 79 12.45 -17.34 -12.97
CA LEU A 79 12.74 -16.00 -12.43
C LEU A 79 12.18 -15.75 -11.02
N ALA A 80 12.01 -16.80 -10.23
CA ALA A 80 11.53 -16.72 -8.85
C ALA A 80 12.53 -15.95 -7.97
N THR A 81 12.27 -14.66 -7.74
CA THR A 81 13.03 -13.86 -6.77
C THR A 81 12.53 -14.13 -5.35
N THR A 82 13.42 -14.09 -4.35
CA THR A 82 13.06 -14.29 -2.93
C THR A 82 11.93 -13.38 -2.44
N PRO A 83 11.90 -12.07 -2.76
CA PRO A 83 10.79 -11.20 -2.36
C PRO A 83 9.44 -11.61 -2.96
N LEU A 84 9.42 -12.03 -4.23
CA LEU A 84 8.22 -12.51 -4.88
C LEU A 84 7.72 -13.82 -4.26
N GLN A 85 8.63 -14.73 -3.94
CA GLN A 85 8.29 -15.98 -3.26
C GLN A 85 7.66 -15.74 -1.88
N ALA A 86 8.14 -14.74 -1.14
CA ALA A 86 7.56 -14.32 0.15
C ALA A 86 6.18 -13.64 0.03
N LEU A 87 5.80 -13.15 -1.16
CA LEU A 87 4.45 -12.66 -1.43
C LEU A 87 3.51 -13.81 -1.84
N LEU A 88 4.01 -14.81 -2.54
CA LEU A 88 3.24 -15.98 -2.98
C LEU A 88 2.99 -17.01 -1.87
N HIS A 89 3.74 -16.96 -0.77
CA HIS A 89 3.58 -17.88 0.37
C HIS A 89 3.15 -17.11 1.62
N LEU A 90 2.08 -17.59 2.26
CA LEU A 90 1.59 -17.01 3.51
C LEU A 90 2.25 -17.70 4.72
N SER A 91 3.03 -16.96 5.48
CA SER A 91 3.32 -17.26 6.88
C SER A 91 2.10 -17.04 7.78
N GLU A 92 2.13 -17.57 9.00
CA GLU A 92 1.10 -17.35 10.03
C GLU A 92 0.74 -15.87 10.24
N LYS A 93 1.76 -15.00 10.28
CA LYS A 93 1.55 -13.56 10.41
C LYS A 93 0.77 -13.02 9.21
N THR A 94 1.21 -13.38 8.02
CA THR A 94 0.62 -12.85 6.79
C THR A 94 -0.75 -13.44 6.46
N LYS A 95 -1.07 -14.65 6.95
CA LYS A 95 -2.45 -15.19 6.93
C LYS A 95 -3.37 -14.30 7.76
N ARG A 96 -2.96 -13.93 8.97
CA ARG A 96 -3.74 -13.00 9.81
C ARG A 96 -3.91 -11.64 9.16
N ASP A 97 -2.88 -11.14 8.49
CA ASP A 97 -2.97 -9.87 7.75
C ASP A 97 -4.03 -9.96 6.62
N VAL A 98 -4.06 -11.07 5.88
CA VAL A 98 -5.08 -11.32 4.85
C VAL A 98 -6.49 -11.44 5.44
N LEU A 99 -6.64 -12.11 6.58
CA LEU A 99 -7.93 -12.24 7.27
C LEU A 99 -8.44 -10.90 7.84
N ARG A 100 -7.53 -9.94 8.02
CA ARG A 100 -7.81 -8.57 8.49
C ARG A 100 -7.67 -7.55 7.36
N ALA A 101 -7.93 -7.98 6.13
CA ALA A 101 -7.60 -7.23 4.92
C ALA A 101 -8.03 -5.77 4.97
N SER A 102 -9.29 -5.44 5.31
CA SER A 102 -9.74 -4.03 5.36
C SER A 102 -8.88 -3.14 6.28
N LEU A 103 -8.49 -3.64 7.46
CA LEU A 103 -7.62 -2.87 8.37
C LEU A 103 -6.21 -2.72 7.81
N VAL A 104 -5.69 -3.78 7.19
CA VAL A 104 -4.35 -3.76 6.59
C VAL A 104 -4.32 -2.87 5.35
N ILE A 105 -5.36 -2.87 4.53
CA ILE A 105 -5.52 -1.98 3.37
C ILE A 105 -5.52 -0.54 3.83
N ARG A 106 -6.37 -0.19 4.82
CA ARG A 106 -6.43 1.16 5.41
C ARG A 106 -5.05 1.62 5.92
N ALA A 107 -4.40 0.78 6.73
CA ALA A 107 -3.12 1.11 7.33
C ALA A 107 -1.98 1.22 6.29
N ALA A 108 -1.95 0.33 5.30
CA ALA A 108 -0.94 0.34 4.25
C ALA A 108 -1.10 1.55 3.31
N ALA A 109 -2.33 1.85 2.88
CA ALA A 109 -2.63 3.03 2.08
C ALA A 109 -2.26 4.32 2.83
N ALA A 110 -2.60 4.42 4.12
CA ALA A 110 -2.21 5.56 4.94
C ALA A 110 -0.68 5.71 5.07
N CYS A 111 0.05 4.59 5.15
CA CYS A 111 1.51 4.59 5.16
C CYS A 111 2.12 5.07 3.84
N MET A 112 1.57 4.63 2.70
CA MET A 112 2.00 5.06 1.37
C MET A 112 1.73 6.56 1.16
N GLU A 113 0.52 7.01 1.50
CA GLU A 113 0.12 8.40 1.36
C GLU A 113 0.95 9.31 2.27
N LYS A 114 1.24 8.87 3.51
CA LYS A 114 2.12 9.61 4.41
C LYS A 114 3.50 9.81 3.79
N ASN A 115 4.07 8.79 3.14
CA ASN A 115 5.36 8.90 2.48
C ASN A 115 5.34 9.94 1.33
N LEU A 116 4.23 9.99 0.58
CA LEU A 116 4.00 11.01 -0.45
C LEU A 116 3.93 12.42 0.17
N CYS A 117 3.12 12.61 1.22
CA CYS A 117 3.03 13.87 1.95
C CYS A 117 4.39 14.32 2.50
N GLU A 118 5.19 13.41 3.05
CA GLU A 118 6.54 13.72 3.52
C GLU A 118 7.47 14.18 2.39
N LYS A 119 7.38 13.57 1.20
CA LYS A 119 8.15 14.01 0.03
C LYS A 119 7.74 15.42 -0.41
N ARG A 120 6.43 15.68 -0.50
CA ARG A 120 5.90 17.02 -0.86
C ARG A 120 6.26 18.06 0.20
N TYR A 121 6.14 17.74 1.48
CA TYR A 121 6.57 18.59 2.59
C TYR A 121 8.04 19.01 2.45
N ARG A 122 8.96 18.04 2.25
CA ARG A 122 10.40 18.34 2.09
C ARG A 122 10.66 19.21 0.86
N HIS A 123 9.92 18.97 -0.24
CA HIS A 123 10.02 19.77 -1.45
C HIS A 123 9.60 21.23 -1.21
N PHE A 124 8.41 21.46 -0.64
CA PHE A 124 7.93 22.81 -0.37
C PHE A 124 8.76 23.53 0.68
N LEU A 125 9.26 22.83 1.70
CA LEU A 125 10.17 23.41 2.69
C LEU A 125 11.45 23.92 2.01
N ALA A 126 12.05 23.12 1.11
CA ALA A 126 13.23 23.52 0.37
C ALA A 126 13.00 24.70 -0.59
N LEU A 127 11.79 24.85 -1.14
CA LEU A 127 11.39 26.02 -1.94
C LEU A 127 11.19 27.25 -1.06
N TRP A 128 10.50 27.09 0.07
CA TRP A 128 10.22 28.15 1.03
C TRP A 128 11.51 28.75 1.61
N GLU A 129 12.47 27.91 2.01
CA GLU A 129 13.78 28.37 2.53
C GLU A 129 14.60 29.18 1.52
N LYS A 130 14.38 28.95 0.22
CA LYS A 130 15.07 29.68 -0.86
C LYS A 130 14.31 30.92 -1.34
N THR A 131 13.05 31.07 -0.95
CA THR A 131 12.19 32.16 -1.39
C THR A 131 12.34 33.33 -0.44
N ASP A 132 12.69 34.49 -0.97
CA ASP A 132 12.74 35.71 -0.17
C ASP A 132 11.35 36.34 -0.06
N CYS A 133 10.92 36.58 1.18
CA CYS A 133 9.61 37.12 1.51
C CYS A 133 9.40 38.56 1.03
N THR A 134 10.47 39.33 0.82
CA THR A 134 10.38 40.70 0.31
C THR A 134 10.24 40.77 -1.21
N SER A 135 10.88 39.85 -1.94
CA SER A 135 10.85 39.83 -3.40
C SER A 135 9.71 39.00 -4.00
N ALA A 136 9.22 37.97 -3.29
CA ALA A 136 8.13 37.11 -3.75
C ALA A 136 7.17 36.68 -2.60
N PRO A 137 6.42 37.63 -2.00
CA PRO A 137 5.57 37.37 -0.83
C PRO A 137 4.45 36.35 -1.11
N ASP A 138 3.86 36.38 -2.30
CA ASP A 138 2.75 35.46 -2.66
C ASP A 138 3.23 34.01 -2.73
N GLN A 139 4.41 33.77 -3.33
CA GLN A 139 5.01 32.44 -3.41
C GLN A 139 5.43 31.95 -2.02
N PHE A 140 5.99 32.83 -1.20
CA PHE A 140 6.34 32.53 0.19
C PHE A 140 5.12 32.08 0.99
N ALA A 141 4.00 32.80 0.88
CA ALA A 141 2.74 32.47 1.55
C ALA A 141 2.13 31.16 1.00
N GLU A 142 2.22 30.91 -0.30
CA GLU A 142 1.74 29.67 -0.90
C GLU A 142 2.51 28.45 -0.41
N TYR A 143 3.85 28.48 -0.42
CA TYR A 143 4.64 27.37 0.11
C TYR A 143 4.36 27.15 1.59
N GLN A 144 4.17 28.21 2.38
CA GLN A 144 3.78 28.07 3.79
C GLN A 144 2.42 27.36 3.96
N ARG A 145 1.42 27.69 3.13
CA ARG A 145 0.12 27.00 3.12
C ARG A 145 0.26 25.52 2.77
N GLN A 146 1.05 25.21 1.73
CA GLN A 146 1.29 23.83 1.30
C GLN A 146 2.00 23.01 2.38
N ILE A 147 3.04 23.56 3.02
CA ILE A 147 3.74 22.94 4.15
C ILE A 147 2.76 22.60 5.28
N TYR A 148 1.87 23.53 5.64
CA TYR A 148 0.88 23.30 6.68
C TYR A 148 -0.18 22.27 6.28
N ALA A 149 -0.60 22.26 5.02
CA ALA A 149 -1.52 21.26 4.48
C ALA A 149 -0.93 19.85 4.57
N GLU A 150 0.32 19.66 4.12
CA GLU A 150 0.99 18.35 4.20
C GLU A 150 1.17 17.89 5.65
N LYS A 151 1.55 18.80 6.55
CA LYS A 151 1.69 18.47 7.98
C LYS A 151 0.38 17.99 8.60
N ARG A 152 -0.72 18.71 8.37
CA ARG A 152 -2.05 18.29 8.85
C ARG A 152 -2.47 16.95 8.26
N ARG A 153 -2.20 16.70 6.97
CA ARG A 153 -2.53 15.43 6.34
C ARG A 153 -1.75 14.27 6.97
N ILE A 154 -0.46 14.45 7.24
CA ILE A 154 0.36 13.45 7.93
C ILE A 154 -0.25 13.11 9.31
N GLU A 155 -0.67 14.10 10.09
CA GLU A 155 -1.28 13.88 11.41
C GLU A 155 -2.59 13.08 11.33
N VAL A 156 -3.41 13.31 10.30
CA VAL A 156 -4.63 12.52 10.04
C VAL A 156 -4.26 11.08 9.68
N LEU A 157 -3.32 10.89 8.76
CA LEU A 157 -2.90 9.56 8.30
C LEU A 157 -2.25 8.72 9.40
N GLU A 158 -1.61 9.36 10.37
CA GLU A 158 -1.08 8.67 11.56
C GLU A 158 -2.19 8.09 12.45
N LYS A 159 -3.37 8.72 12.49
CA LYS A 159 -4.54 8.19 13.18
C LYS A 159 -5.18 7.05 12.38
N ASP A 160 -5.32 7.20 11.06
CA ASP A 160 -5.90 6.17 10.17
C ASP A 160 -5.15 4.83 10.26
N ARG A 161 -3.83 4.90 10.51
CA ARG A 161 -2.96 3.72 10.64
C ARG A 161 -3.13 2.99 11.98
N GLN A 162 -3.73 3.62 12.98
CA GLN A 162 -3.97 2.98 14.27
C GLN A 162 -5.17 2.04 14.16
N VAL A 163 -5.05 0.88 14.79
CA VAL A 163 -6.16 -0.05 14.98
C VAL A 163 -6.76 0.23 16.35
N THR A 164 -8.04 0.62 16.37
CA THR A 164 -8.78 0.88 17.59
C THR A 164 -9.45 -0.40 18.11
N PHE A 165 -9.97 -0.36 19.34
CA PHE A 165 -10.75 -1.48 19.87
C PHE A 165 -12.03 -1.71 19.07
N GLU A 166 -12.69 -0.64 18.62
CA GLU A 166 -13.90 -0.71 17.79
C GLU A 166 -13.64 -1.41 16.46
N ASP A 167 -12.49 -1.14 15.84
CA ASP A 167 -12.06 -1.84 14.63
C ASP A 167 -11.94 -3.36 14.87
N LEU A 168 -11.47 -3.78 16.04
CA LEU A 168 -11.33 -5.21 16.37
C LEU A 168 -12.65 -5.86 16.74
N ALA A 169 -13.55 -5.12 17.41
CA ALA A 169 -14.85 -5.63 17.85
C ALA A 169 -15.83 -5.85 16.69
N THR A 170 -15.64 -5.13 15.57
CA THR A 170 -16.46 -5.24 14.37
C THR A 170 -15.97 -6.29 13.38
N MET A 171 -14.78 -6.87 13.60
CA MET A 171 -14.25 -7.87 12.68
C MET A 171 -14.95 -9.23 12.84
N PRO A 172 -15.26 -9.91 11.73
CA PRO A 172 -15.80 -11.26 11.78
C PRO A 172 -14.82 -12.20 12.48
N TRP A 173 -15.34 -13.12 13.28
CA TRP A 173 -14.52 -14.08 14.01
C TRP A 173 -13.76 -14.98 13.03
N VAL A 174 -12.43 -14.94 13.11
CA VAL A 174 -11.52 -15.49 12.09
C VAL A 174 -11.22 -16.99 12.30
N GLY A 175 -11.67 -17.59 13.40
CA GLY A 175 -11.25 -18.94 13.81
C GLY A 175 -11.60 -20.07 12.82
N GLU A 176 -12.69 -19.94 12.07
CA GLU A 176 -13.11 -20.93 11.04
C GLU A 176 -12.53 -20.65 9.64
N GLN A 177 -12.01 -19.44 9.38
CA GLN A 177 -11.51 -19.04 8.06
C GLN A 177 -10.02 -19.37 7.85
N TYR A 178 -9.32 -19.74 8.92
CA TYR A 178 -7.88 -20.02 8.90
C TYR A 178 -7.54 -21.19 7.96
N ASP A 179 -8.34 -22.26 7.98
CA ASP A 179 -8.13 -23.46 7.15
C ASP A 179 -8.44 -23.24 5.65
N SER A 180 -9.16 -22.17 5.32
CA SER A 180 -9.51 -21.86 3.93
C SER A 180 -8.38 -21.22 3.13
N LEU A 181 -7.36 -20.69 3.81
CA LEU A 181 -6.18 -20.07 3.19
C LEU A 181 -5.03 -21.05 2.91
N ASP A 182 -5.16 -22.31 3.34
CA ASP A 182 -4.16 -23.37 3.14
C ASP A 182 -4.48 -24.30 1.96
N ARG A 183 -5.55 -24.03 1.20
CA ARG A 183 -5.96 -24.83 0.04
C ARG A 183 -5.46 -24.27 -1.28
#